data_AF-A0A1S2QK88-F1
#
_entry.id   AF-A0A1S2QK88-F1
#
_cell.length_a   1.000
_cell.length_b   1.000
_cell.length_c   1.000
_cell.angle_alpha   90.00
_cell.angle_beta   90.00
_cell.angle_gamma   90.00
#
_symmetry.space_group_name_H-M   'P 1'
#
loop_
_entity.id
_entity.type
_entity.pdbx_description
1 polymer ?
#
loop_
_entity_poly.entity_id
_entity_poly.type
_entity_poly.pdbx_seq_one_letter_code
_entity_poly.pdbx_strand_id
1 'polypeptide(L)'
;MDIEVLGALDVRENGVSVTPTAPKPRQVLALLALHADHVVPVATLIEELWGGQPPRSARTTLQTYVLQLREMIAAALARDPEGAEPRSAKDVLSTAPGGYVLNTFGGTTDVREFERLAGLGYRAMDAGDFPRAARELCDALALWNGTALADVHTGPQLEMHRRRLEETRLCALDQRIEADLRLGRHRELLGELTVLVSRYRTHENLHGQFMLALHRSGRRSEALDAYQRLRTTLVRELGLEPSGALRRLQRSILMAGPEPAPAADGERLSRVG
;
A
#
# COMPACT_ATOMS: atom_id res chain seq x y z
N MET A 1 -18.65 9.24 -9.69
CA MET A 1 -18.39 8.45 -8.47
C MET A 1 -16.93 8.44 -8.09
N ASP A 2 -16.60 8.86 -6.88
CA ASP A 2 -15.24 8.75 -6.33
C ASP A 2 -15.17 7.57 -5.35
N ILE A 3 -14.11 6.77 -5.44
CA ILE A 3 -13.92 5.55 -4.67
C ILE A 3 -12.56 5.61 -3.95
N GLU A 4 -12.61 5.45 -2.62
CA GLU A 4 -11.46 5.31 -1.75
C GLU A 4 -11.50 3.94 -1.05
N VAL A 5 -10.45 3.14 -1.25
CA VAL A 5 -10.30 1.80 -0.65
C VAL A 5 -8.92 1.56 -0.02
N LEU A 6 -7.96 2.48 -0.19
CA LEU A 6 -6.61 2.45 0.39
C LEU A 6 -6.61 2.92 1.86
N GLY A 7 -7.62 2.50 2.61
CA GLY A 7 -7.91 2.91 3.97
C GLY A 7 -9.29 2.39 4.38
N ALA A 8 -10.05 3.18 5.13
CA ALA A 8 -11.48 2.92 5.28
C ALA A 8 -12.19 3.02 3.92
N LEU A 9 -13.19 2.18 3.68
CA LEU A 9 -14.01 2.27 2.46
C LEU A 9 -14.77 3.60 2.50
N ASP A 10 -14.61 4.41 1.46
CA ASP A 10 -15.50 5.52 1.16
C ASP A 10 -15.83 5.57 -0.33
N VAL A 11 -17.12 5.55 -0.64
CA VAL A 11 -17.65 5.71 -1.99
C VAL A 11 -18.56 6.92 -1.96
N ARG A 12 -18.27 7.91 -2.81
CA ARG A 12 -19.05 9.14 -2.91
C ARG A 12 -19.62 9.28 -4.32
N GLU A 13 -20.90 9.61 -4.40
CA GLU A 13 -21.52 10.06 -5.63
C GLU A 13 -21.85 11.54 -5.48
N ASN A 14 -21.30 12.38 -6.37
CA ASN A 14 -21.43 13.84 -6.31
C ASN A 14 -21.03 14.44 -4.94
N GLY A 15 -19.95 13.91 -4.34
CA GLY A 15 -19.48 14.32 -3.02
C GLY A 15 -20.34 13.83 -1.84
N VAL A 16 -21.46 13.13 -2.09
CA VAL A 16 -22.31 12.54 -1.06
C VAL A 16 -21.90 11.09 -0.85
N SER A 17 -21.60 10.71 0.41
CA SER A 17 -21.24 9.33 0.72
C SER A 17 -22.43 8.39 0.48
N VAL A 18 -22.16 7.32 -0.28
CA VAL A 18 -23.08 6.19 -0.51
C VAL A 18 -22.60 4.93 0.22
N THR A 19 -21.68 5.10 1.18
CA THR A 19 -21.08 4.01 1.92
C THR A 19 -21.98 3.52 3.06
N PRO A 20 -22.44 2.26 3.06
CA PRO A 20 -23.29 1.74 4.12
C PRO A 20 -22.57 1.61 5.45
N THR A 21 -23.27 1.89 6.54
CA THR A 21 -22.79 1.57 7.90
C THR A 21 -22.97 0.08 8.24
N ALA A 22 -23.97 -0.58 7.66
CA ALA A 22 -24.24 -2.00 7.91
C ALA A 22 -23.15 -2.90 7.29
N PRO A 23 -22.60 -3.88 8.03
CA PRO A 23 -21.43 -4.65 7.58
C PRO A 23 -21.62 -5.38 6.24
N LYS A 24 -22.74 -6.06 6.02
CA LYS A 24 -22.98 -6.86 4.81
C LYS A 24 -23.17 -6.02 3.55
N PRO A 25 -24.03 -4.97 3.53
CA PRO A 25 -24.07 -4.03 2.41
C PRO A 25 -22.73 -3.32 2.16
N ARG A 26 -22.00 -2.94 3.21
CA ARG A 26 -20.64 -2.35 3.08
C ARG A 26 -19.68 -3.31 2.39
N GLN A 27 -19.71 -4.59 2.77
CA GLN A 27 -18.91 -5.65 2.15
C GLN A 27 -19.27 -5.86 0.66
N VAL A 28 -20.57 -5.85 0.31
CA VAL A 28 -21.01 -5.88 -1.10
C VAL A 28 -20.47 -4.69 -1.88
N LEU A 29 -20.62 -3.48 -1.33
CA LEU A 29 -20.15 -2.27 -2.00
C LEU A 29 -18.62 -2.28 -2.17
N ALA A 30 -17.87 -2.72 -1.16
CA ALA A 30 -16.40 -2.82 -1.25
C ALA A 30 -15.97 -3.72 -2.41
N LEU A 31 -16.59 -4.89 -2.57
CA LEU A 31 -16.23 -5.83 -3.64
C LEU A 31 -16.60 -5.28 -5.02
N LEU A 32 -17.74 -4.60 -5.13
CA LEU A 32 -18.15 -3.91 -6.35
C LEU A 32 -17.23 -2.73 -6.67
N ALA A 33 -16.80 -1.96 -5.67
CA ALA A 33 -15.93 -0.81 -5.83
C ALA A 33 -14.52 -1.20 -6.30
N LEU A 34 -13.96 -2.29 -5.78
CA LEU A 34 -12.69 -2.85 -6.28
C LEU A 34 -12.76 -3.35 -7.73
N HIS A 35 -13.97 -3.71 -8.19
CA HIS A 35 -14.25 -4.12 -9.57
C HIS A 35 -15.07 -3.07 -10.32
N ALA A 36 -14.90 -1.80 -9.95
CA ALA A 36 -15.56 -0.68 -10.62
C ALA A 36 -15.50 -0.82 -12.15
N ASP A 37 -16.63 -0.55 -12.79
CA ASP A 37 -16.84 -0.65 -14.24
C ASP A 37 -16.76 -2.08 -14.83
N HIS A 38 -16.71 -3.13 -13.98
CA HIS A 38 -16.69 -4.53 -14.39
C HIS A 38 -17.82 -5.33 -13.72
N VAL A 39 -18.24 -6.42 -14.37
CA VAL A 39 -19.28 -7.32 -13.83
C VAL A 39 -18.72 -8.15 -12.69
N VAL A 40 -19.32 -8.03 -11.51
CA VAL A 40 -19.10 -8.96 -10.39
C VAL A 40 -20.21 -10.00 -10.39
N PRO A 41 -19.89 -11.30 -10.57
CA PRO A 41 -20.88 -12.36 -10.55
C PRO A 41 -21.62 -12.47 -9.22
N VAL A 42 -22.90 -12.85 -9.27
CA VAL A 42 -23.71 -13.12 -8.06
C VAL A 42 -23.07 -14.21 -7.19
N ALA A 43 -22.47 -15.23 -7.81
CA ALA A 43 -21.78 -16.30 -7.09
C ALA A 43 -20.59 -15.77 -6.26
N THR A 44 -19.80 -14.86 -6.83
CA THR A 44 -18.67 -14.21 -6.15
C THR A 44 -19.13 -13.35 -4.98
N LEU A 45 -20.23 -12.59 -5.15
CA LEU A 45 -20.83 -11.82 -4.05
C LEU A 45 -21.35 -12.73 -2.93
N ILE A 46 -21.96 -13.86 -3.27
CA ILE A 46 -22.44 -14.84 -2.29
C ILE A 46 -21.25 -15.48 -1.53
N GLU A 47 -20.21 -15.90 -2.24
CA GLU A 47 -19.01 -16.47 -1.64
C GLU A 47 -18.31 -15.45 -0.72
N GLU A 48 -18.24 -14.19 -1.13
CA GLU A 48 -17.69 -13.13 -0.31
C GLU A 48 -18.48 -12.96 1.01
N LEU A 49 -19.81 -12.95 0.93
CA LEU A 49 -20.67 -12.73 2.09
C LEU A 49 -20.78 -13.96 3.02
N TRP A 50 -20.77 -15.17 2.50
CA TRP A 50 -21.07 -16.37 3.31
C TRP A 50 -20.05 -17.50 3.19
N GLY A 51 -18.97 -17.31 2.43
CA GLY A 51 -17.98 -18.34 2.16
C GLY A 51 -18.62 -19.60 1.57
N GLY A 52 -18.21 -20.76 2.09
CA GLY A 52 -18.72 -22.06 1.66
C GLY A 52 -20.08 -22.47 2.26
N GLN A 53 -20.73 -21.63 3.08
CA GLN A 53 -21.99 -21.98 3.75
C GLN A 53 -23.10 -20.94 3.52
N PRO A 54 -23.51 -20.68 2.26
CA PRO A 54 -24.58 -19.73 1.98
C PRO A 54 -25.95 -20.24 2.46
N PRO A 55 -26.78 -19.38 3.07
CA PRO A 55 -28.16 -19.74 3.40
C PRO A 55 -28.98 -19.95 2.12
N ARG A 56 -30.10 -20.70 2.23
CA ARG A 56 -31.04 -20.87 1.10
C ARG A 56 -31.56 -19.54 0.53
N SER A 57 -31.64 -18.52 1.37
CA SER A 57 -32.06 -17.15 1.03
C SER A 57 -30.92 -16.24 0.53
N ALA A 58 -29.69 -16.74 0.31
CA ALA A 58 -28.53 -15.91 -0.04
C ALA A 58 -28.80 -14.96 -1.21
N ARG A 59 -29.43 -15.46 -2.28
CA ARG A 59 -29.78 -14.65 -3.47
C ARG A 59 -30.77 -13.53 -3.15
N THR A 60 -31.85 -13.83 -2.42
CA THR A 60 -32.87 -12.84 -2.08
C THR A 60 -32.31 -11.81 -1.09
N THR A 61 -31.49 -12.24 -0.14
CA THR A 61 -30.83 -11.33 0.81
C THR A 61 -29.83 -10.41 0.10
N LEU A 62 -29.06 -10.93 -0.87
CA LEU A 62 -28.18 -10.10 -1.69
C LEU A 62 -28.96 -9.04 -2.49
N GLN A 63 -30.11 -9.41 -3.07
CA GLN A 63 -30.99 -8.45 -3.75
C GLN A 63 -31.46 -7.33 -2.82
N THR A 64 -31.77 -7.65 -1.55
CA THR A 64 -32.09 -6.63 -0.53
C THR A 64 -30.91 -5.69 -0.28
N TYR A 65 -29.68 -6.20 -0.19
CA TYR A 65 -28.50 -5.34 -0.02
C TYR A 65 -28.28 -4.44 -1.25
N VAL A 66 -28.45 -4.97 -2.46
CA VAL A 66 -28.36 -4.18 -3.70
C VAL A 66 -29.45 -3.11 -3.76
N LEU A 67 -30.67 -3.42 -3.30
CA LEU A 67 -31.75 -2.44 -3.20
C LEU A 67 -31.37 -1.29 -2.25
N GLN A 68 -30.86 -1.60 -1.06
CA GLN A 68 -30.40 -0.60 -0.09
C GLN A 68 -29.29 0.29 -0.66
N LEU A 69 -28.32 -0.31 -1.37
CA LEU A 69 -27.27 0.44 -2.06
C LEU A 69 -27.84 1.37 -3.12
N ARG A 70 -28.80 0.90 -3.92
CA ARG A 70 -29.49 1.74 -4.91
C ARG A 70 -30.28 2.88 -4.28
N GLU A 71 -30.88 2.68 -3.12
CA GLU A 71 -31.57 3.75 -2.38
C GLU A 71 -30.58 4.84 -1.93
N MET A 72 -29.42 4.46 -1.39
CA MET A 72 -28.36 5.41 -1.02
C MET A 72 -27.84 6.17 -2.25
N ILE A 73 -27.61 5.47 -3.36
CA ILE A 73 -27.20 6.09 -4.62
C ILE A 73 -28.28 7.03 -5.15
N ALA A 74 -29.55 6.64 -5.13
CA ALA A 74 -30.65 7.49 -5.58
C ALA A 74 -30.74 8.78 -4.75
N ALA A 75 -30.55 8.69 -3.44
CA ALA A 75 -30.52 9.86 -2.57
C ALA A 75 -29.33 10.80 -2.86
N ALA A 76 -28.17 10.24 -3.24
CA ALA A 76 -27.01 11.03 -3.67
C ALA A 76 -27.22 11.70 -5.04
N LEU A 77 -27.82 10.99 -5.99
CA LEU A 77 -28.14 11.52 -7.33
C LEU A 77 -29.22 12.61 -7.29
N ALA A 78 -30.13 12.59 -6.31
CA ALA A 78 -31.11 13.67 -6.13
C ALA A 78 -30.49 15.03 -5.82
N ARG A 79 -29.18 15.07 -5.52
CA ARG A 79 -28.38 16.29 -5.31
C ARG A 79 -27.51 16.64 -6.53
N ASP A 80 -27.81 16.08 -7.70
CA ASP A 80 -27.07 16.36 -8.93
C ASP A 80 -26.98 17.87 -9.20
N PRO A 81 -25.82 18.37 -9.68
CA PRO A 81 -25.71 19.74 -10.15
C PRO A 81 -26.68 19.97 -11.33
N GLU A 82 -27.27 21.18 -11.40
CA GLU A 82 -28.07 21.57 -12.57
C GLU A 82 -27.28 21.34 -13.87
N GLY A 83 -27.84 20.55 -14.79
CA GLY A 83 -27.29 20.33 -16.13
C GLY A 83 -26.58 18.99 -16.37
N ALA A 84 -26.46 18.11 -15.37
CA ALA A 84 -26.00 16.74 -15.60
C ALA A 84 -27.07 15.89 -16.32
N GLU A 85 -26.66 14.92 -17.14
CA GLU A 85 -27.60 13.95 -17.71
C GLU A 85 -28.29 13.17 -16.56
N PRO A 86 -29.62 13.01 -16.59
CA PRO A 86 -30.35 12.35 -15.53
C PRO A 86 -29.95 10.87 -15.48
N ARG A 87 -29.25 10.48 -14.42
CA ARG A 87 -28.87 9.10 -14.13
C ARG A 87 -29.76 8.54 -13.04
N SER A 88 -30.15 7.28 -13.16
CA SER A 88 -30.83 6.55 -12.10
C SER A 88 -29.84 5.71 -11.30
N ALA A 89 -30.22 5.32 -10.08
CA ALA A 89 -29.43 4.38 -9.29
C ALA A 89 -29.24 3.01 -9.97
N LYS A 90 -30.09 2.65 -10.95
CA LYS A 90 -29.94 1.44 -11.75
C LYS A 90 -28.90 1.59 -12.86
N ASP A 91 -28.59 2.81 -13.26
CA ASP A 91 -27.51 3.08 -14.22
C ASP A 91 -26.16 3.03 -13.49
N VAL A 92 -26.10 3.58 -12.28
CA VAL A 92 -24.89 3.53 -11.42
C VAL A 92 -24.63 2.14 -10.86
N LEU A 93 -25.61 1.49 -10.23
CA LEU A 93 -25.51 0.10 -9.81
C LEU A 93 -26.41 -0.76 -10.70
N SER A 94 -25.86 -1.20 -11.82
CA SER A 94 -26.61 -1.91 -12.87
C SER A 94 -26.65 -3.41 -12.63
N THR A 95 -27.74 -4.03 -13.09
CA THR A 95 -27.85 -5.49 -13.13
C THR A 95 -27.38 -5.95 -14.51
N ALA A 96 -26.33 -6.77 -14.54
CA ALA A 96 -25.83 -7.41 -15.76
C ALA A 96 -26.23 -8.89 -15.78
N PRO A 97 -26.16 -9.58 -16.93
CA PRO A 97 -26.37 -11.03 -16.97
C PRO A 97 -25.46 -11.75 -15.97
N GLY A 98 -26.06 -12.35 -14.93
CA GLY A 98 -25.35 -13.13 -13.91
C GLY A 98 -24.64 -12.32 -12.81
N GLY A 99 -24.77 -10.99 -12.77
CA GLY A 99 -24.01 -10.15 -11.84
C GLY A 99 -24.50 -8.72 -11.69
N TYR A 100 -23.67 -7.92 -11.03
CA TYR A 100 -23.87 -6.48 -10.85
C TYR A 100 -22.63 -5.72 -11.26
N VAL A 101 -22.82 -4.48 -11.73
CA VAL A 101 -21.72 -3.57 -12.08
C VAL A 101 -21.94 -2.26 -11.33
N LEU A 102 -20.89 -1.77 -10.68
CA LEU A 102 -20.83 -0.41 -10.18
C LEU A 102 -20.16 0.47 -11.24
N ASN A 103 -20.96 1.22 -11.98
CA ASN A 103 -20.51 2.13 -13.02
C ASN A 103 -20.09 3.46 -12.39
N THR A 104 -18.82 3.81 -12.55
CA THR A 104 -18.26 5.05 -11.97
C THR A 104 -18.51 6.27 -12.86
N PHE A 105 -18.84 6.04 -14.13
CA PHE A 105 -18.99 7.06 -15.17
C PHE A 105 -17.75 7.95 -15.31
N GLY A 106 -16.56 7.33 -15.28
CA GLY A 106 -15.28 8.05 -15.40
C GLY A 106 -14.84 8.76 -14.12
N GLY A 107 -15.45 8.42 -12.99
CA GLY A 107 -15.04 8.93 -11.70
C GLY A 107 -13.70 8.37 -11.22
N THR A 108 -13.23 8.85 -10.06
CA THR A 108 -11.87 8.58 -9.60
C THR A 108 -11.79 7.36 -8.68
N THR A 109 -10.61 6.75 -8.61
CA THR A 109 -10.31 5.69 -7.66
C THR A 109 -8.89 5.86 -7.15
N ASP A 110 -8.72 5.89 -5.83
CA ASP A 110 -7.40 6.00 -5.19
C ASP A 110 -6.44 4.87 -5.60
N VAL A 111 -6.94 3.65 -5.82
CA VAL A 111 -6.14 2.53 -6.38
C VAL A 111 -5.60 2.84 -7.77
N ARG A 112 -6.45 3.35 -8.68
CA ARG A 112 -6.02 3.68 -10.06
C ARG A 112 -4.97 4.79 -10.04
N GLU A 113 -5.16 5.79 -9.18
CA GLU A 113 -4.20 6.88 -9.02
C GLU A 113 -2.89 6.41 -8.38
N PHE A 114 -2.96 5.55 -7.36
CA PHE A 114 -1.80 4.90 -6.77
C PHE A 114 -1.01 4.09 -7.80
N GLU A 115 -1.67 3.24 -8.59
CA GLU A 115 -1.01 2.44 -9.63
C GLU A 115 -0.37 3.34 -10.70
N ARG A 116 -1.02 4.45 -11.07
CA ARG A 116 -0.49 5.44 -12.02
C ARG A 116 0.80 6.11 -11.48
N LEU A 117 0.77 6.63 -10.26
CA LEU A 117 1.90 7.29 -9.61
C LEU A 117 3.05 6.32 -9.32
N ALA A 118 2.73 5.13 -8.79
CA ALA A 118 3.72 4.08 -8.57
C ALA A 118 4.40 3.67 -9.89
N GLY A 119 3.63 3.51 -10.97
CA GLY A 119 4.17 3.23 -12.30
C GLY A 119 5.07 4.34 -12.85
N LEU A 120 4.78 5.61 -12.59
CA LEU A 120 5.67 6.73 -12.92
C LEU A 120 6.96 6.67 -12.11
N GLY A 121 6.84 6.38 -10.81
CA GLY A 121 7.96 6.18 -9.91
C GLY A 121 8.91 5.06 -10.36
N TYR A 122 8.36 3.90 -10.72
CA TYR A 122 9.15 2.77 -11.21
C TYR A 122 9.89 3.09 -12.52
N ARG A 123 9.23 3.76 -13.48
CA ARG A 123 9.90 4.21 -14.70
C ARG A 123 11.02 5.21 -14.43
N ALA A 124 10.84 6.09 -13.44
CA ALA A 124 11.88 7.02 -13.02
C ALA A 124 13.07 6.30 -12.34
N MET A 125 12.81 5.24 -11.56
CA MET A 125 13.86 4.37 -11.01
C MET A 125 14.67 3.70 -12.11
N ASP A 126 14.00 3.12 -13.11
CA ASP A 126 14.66 2.46 -14.25
C ASP A 126 15.50 3.44 -15.08
N ALA A 127 15.06 4.70 -15.16
CA ALA A 127 15.79 5.78 -15.85
C ALA A 127 16.92 6.42 -15.00
N GLY A 128 17.05 6.05 -13.72
CA GLY A 128 18.00 6.66 -12.79
C GLY A 128 17.63 8.08 -12.32
N ASP A 129 16.42 8.54 -12.61
CA ASP A 129 15.89 9.83 -12.11
C ASP A 129 15.34 9.64 -10.69
N PHE A 130 16.26 9.44 -9.74
CA PHE A 130 15.91 9.22 -8.33
C PHE A 130 15.12 10.36 -7.68
N PRO A 131 15.38 11.67 -7.98
CA PRO A 131 14.55 12.75 -7.47
C PRO A 131 13.08 12.63 -7.89
N ARG A 132 12.82 12.29 -9.16
CA ARG A 132 11.45 12.07 -9.62
C ARG A 132 10.85 10.81 -9.02
N ALA A 133 11.59 9.70 -8.99
CA ALA A 133 11.12 8.45 -8.39
C ALA A 133 10.67 8.65 -6.94
N ALA A 134 11.48 9.33 -6.13
CA ALA A 134 11.15 9.61 -4.74
C ALA A 134 9.85 10.44 -4.59
N ARG A 135 9.65 11.47 -5.42
CA ARG A 135 8.43 12.28 -5.39
C ARG A 135 7.19 11.48 -5.78
N GLU A 136 7.20 10.84 -6.94
CA GLU A 136 6.03 10.11 -7.47
C GLU A 136 5.64 8.95 -6.55
N LEU A 137 6.62 8.22 -5.97
CA LEU A 137 6.35 7.14 -5.02
C LEU A 137 5.88 7.68 -3.65
N CYS A 138 6.37 8.84 -3.21
CA CYS A 138 5.88 9.50 -2.00
C CYS A 138 4.42 9.92 -2.17
N ASP A 139 4.08 10.55 -3.30
CA ASP A 139 2.72 10.96 -3.62
C ASP A 139 1.78 9.74 -3.74
N ALA A 140 2.26 8.63 -4.34
CA ALA A 140 1.51 7.38 -4.37
C ALA A 140 1.21 6.87 -2.96
N LEU A 141 2.23 6.79 -2.10
CA LEU A 141 2.09 6.29 -0.73
C LEU A 141 1.23 7.20 0.14
N ALA A 142 1.15 8.50 -0.16
CA ALA A 142 0.31 9.47 0.56
C ALA A 142 -1.20 9.24 0.35
N LEU A 143 -1.61 8.51 -0.70
CA LEU A 143 -3.00 8.10 -0.90
C LEU A 143 -3.48 7.08 0.15
N TRP A 144 -2.54 6.44 0.85
CA TRP A 144 -2.87 5.40 1.83
C TRP A 144 -3.16 5.99 3.21
N ASN A 145 -4.41 5.89 3.65
CA ASN A 145 -4.86 6.35 4.96
C ASN A 145 -4.98 5.23 6.02
N GLY A 146 -4.51 4.02 5.69
CA GLY A 146 -4.56 2.89 6.61
C GLY A 146 -4.23 1.58 5.92
N THR A 147 -4.65 0.47 6.53
CA THR A 147 -4.75 -0.82 5.83
C THR A 147 -5.87 -0.72 4.79
N ALA A 148 -5.71 -1.31 3.61
CA ALA A 148 -6.78 -1.34 2.61
C ALA A 148 -8.05 -1.98 3.19
N LEU A 149 -9.20 -1.35 2.94
CA LEU A 149 -10.52 -1.72 3.46
C LEU A 149 -10.55 -1.92 4.99
N ALA A 150 -9.90 -1.04 5.75
CA ALA A 150 -9.68 -1.17 7.19
C ALA A 150 -10.95 -1.38 8.03
N ASP A 151 -12.10 -0.89 7.55
CA ASP A 151 -13.38 -0.93 8.25
C ASP A 151 -14.41 -1.86 7.61
N VAL A 152 -13.98 -2.69 6.65
CA VAL A 152 -14.82 -3.67 5.97
C VAL A 152 -14.47 -5.07 6.47
N HIS A 153 -15.50 -5.84 6.86
CA HIS A 153 -15.32 -7.26 7.10
C HIS A 153 -15.03 -7.97 5.78
N THR A 154 -13.86 -8.60 5.66
CA THR A 154 -13.43 -9.27 4.43
C THR A 154 -13.75 -10.76 4.44
N GLY A 155 -14.38 -11.21 3.36
CA GLY A 155 -14.48 -12.60 2.95
C GLY A 155 -13.32 -12.98 2.02
N PRO A 156 -13.38 -14.17 1.38
CA PRO A 156 -12.27 -14.70 0.61
C PRO A 156 -11.80 -13.81 -0.55
N GLN A 157 -12.72 -13.14 -1.23
CA GLN A 157 -12.42 -12.33 -2.42
C GLN A 157 -11.79 -11.01 -1.99
N LEU A 158 -12.41 -10.29 -1.04
CA LEU A 158 -11.85 -9.03 -0.53
C LEU A 158 -10.49 -9.24 0.15
N GLU A 159 -10.30 -10.35 0.86
CA GLU A 159 -9.02 -10.66 1.50
C GLU A 159 -7.89 -10.85 0.47
N MET A 160 -8.18 -11.51 -0.66
CA MET A 160 -7.22 -11.63 -1.76
C MET A 160 -6.83 -10.25 -2.33
N HIS A 161 -7.82 -9.39 -2.58
CA HIS A 161 -7.54 -8.03 -3.08
C HIS A 161 -6.78 -7.18 -2.07
N ARG A 162 -7.14 -7.25 -0.78
CA ARG A 162 -6.46 -6.55 0.30
C ARG A 162 -4.98 -6.93 0.35
N ARG A 163 -4.66 -8.23 0.27
CA ARG A 163 -3.27 -8.71 0.24
C ARG A 163 -2.51 -8.18 -0.98
N ARG A 164 -3.08 -8.29 -2.18
CA ARG A 164 -2.47 -7.76 -3.41
C ARG A 164 -2.17 -6.25 -3.30
N LEU A 165 -3.11 -5.48 -2.75
CA LEU A 165 -2.94 -4.05 -2.55
C LEU A 165 -1.81 -3.75 -1.55
N GLU A 166 -1.80 -4.42 -0.39
CA GLU A 166 -0.73 -4.25 0.61
C GLU A 166 0.65 -4.67 0.10
N GLU A 167 0.72 -5.73 -0.73
CA GLU A 167 1.97 -6.14 -1.41
C GLU A 167 2.45 -5.04 -2.36
N THR A 168 1.54 -4.46 -3.15
CA THR A 168 1.89 -3.38 -4.09
C THR A 168 2.34 -2.12 -3.34
N ARG A 169 1.72 -1.82 -2.20
CA ARG A 169 2.16 -0.75 -1.28
C ARG A 169 3.59 -0.97 -0.80
N LEU A 170 3.89 -2.20 -0.37
CA LEU A 170 5.20 -2.58 0.13
C LEU A 170 6.28 -2.45 -0.95
N CYS A 171 5.98 -2.85 -2.19
CA CYS A 171 6.87 -2.63 -3.33
C CYS A 171 7.13 -1.14 -3.61
N ALA A 172 6.09 -0.31 -3.56
CA ALA A 172 6.24 1.14 -3.76
C ALA A 172 7.10 1.77 -2.65
N LEU A 173 6.90 1.34 -1.41
CA LEU A 173 7.69 1.75 -0.24
C LEU A 173 9.17 1.36 -0.38
N ASP A 174 9.45 0.11 -0.75
CA ASP A 174 10.81 -0.36 -1.01
C ASP A 174 11.53 0.50 -2.04
N GLN A 175 10.87 0.81 -3.16
CA GLN A 175 11.46 1.63 -4.23
C GLN A 175 11.64 3.09 -3.80
N ARG A 176 10.72 3.63 -3.00
CA ARG A 176 10.83 5.01 -2.48
C ARG A 176 12.03 5.15 -1.55
N ILE A 177 12.23 4.17 -0.67
CA ILE A 177 13.38 4.12 0.25
C ILE A 177 14.68 3.96 -0.54
N GLU A 178 14.72 3.09 -1.56
CA GLU A 178 15.89 2.95 -2.42
C GLU A 178 16.21 4.28 -3.13
N ALA A 179 15.21 4.99 -3.67
CA ALA A 179 15.40 6.31 -4.28
C ALA A 179 16.01 7.31 -3.28
N ASP A 180 15.48 7.38 -2.06
CA ASP A 180 16.02 8.27 -1.01
C ASP A 180 17.45 7.88 -0.59
N LEU A 181 17.75 6.58 -0.52
CA LEU A 181 19.11 6.09 -0.29
C LEU A 181 20.05 6.43 -1.44
N ARG A 182 19.58 6.52 -2.69
CA ARG A 182 20.40 7.00 -3.82
C ARG A 182 20.65 8.49 -3.77
N LEU A 183 19.72 9.25 -3.19
CA LEU A 183 19.82 10.71 -2.98
C LEU A 183 20.64 11.12 -1.76
N GLY A 184 21.21 10.18 -0.99
CA GLY A 184 22.03 10.50 0.16
C GLY A 184 21.26 10.75 1.47
N ARG A 185 19.93 10.55 1.49
CA ARG A 185 19.03 10.88 2.62
C ARG A 185 19.07 9.85 3.75
N HIS A 186 20.23 9.24 4.00
CA HIS A 186 20.36 8.07 4.87
C HIS A 186 19.91 8.33 6.31
N ARG A 187 20.26 9.50 6.87
CA ARG A 187 19.93 9.85 8.27
C ARG A 187 18.43 10.09 8.47
N GLU A 188 17.79 10.75 7.50
CA GLU A 188 16.34 11.04 7.52
C GLU A 188 15.52 9.75 7.52
N LEU A 189 15.98 8.72 6.80
CA LEU A 189 15.31 7.43 6.71
C LEU A 189 15.39 6.58 7.98
N LEU A 190 16.34 6.82 8.89
CA LEU A 190 16.58 5.92 10.03
C LEU A 190 15.36 5.80 10.96
N GLY A 191 14.64 6.89 11.18
CA GLY A 191 13.43 6.89 12.01
C GLY A 191 12.34 6.00 11.41
N GLU A 192 12.04 6.22 10.13
CA GLU A 192 11.06 5.43 9.37
C GLU A 192 11.46 3.95 9.27
N LEU A 193 12.69 3.67 8.86
CA LEU A 193 13.19 2.30 8.70
C LEU A 193 13.18 1.51 10.01
N THR A 194 13.43 2.17 11.15
CA THR A 194 13.34 1.51 12.48
C THR A 194 11.94 0.97 12.75
N VAL A 195 10.89 1.73 12.39
CA VAL A 195 9.49 1.29 12.53
C VAL A 195 9.18 0.17 11.53
N LEU A 196 9.62 0.33 10.28
CA LEU A 196 9.34 -0.64 9.22
C LEU A 196 9.97 -2.01 9.48
N VAL A 197 11.24 -2.09 9.90
CA VAL A 197 11.89 -3.38 10.20
C VAL A 197 11.31 -4.05 11.45
N SER A 198 10.72 -3.28 12.35
CA SER A 198 10.00 -3.82 13.52
C SER A 198 8.65 -4.42 13.12
N ARG A 199 7.97 -3.80 12.14
CA ARG A 199 6.70 -4.29 11.58
C ARG A 199 6.90 -5.48 10.65
N TYR A 200 7.88 -5.41 9.75
CA TYR A 200 8.15 -6.40 8.71
C TYR A 200 9.42 -7.21 9.03
N ARG A 201 9.34 -8.00 10.10
CA ARG A 201 10.50 -8.65 10.76
C ARG A 201 11.26 -9.66 9.90
N THR A 202 10.66 -10.16 8.82
CA THR A 202 11.25 -11.12 7.89
C THR A 202 11.53 -10.53 6.51
N HIS A 203 11.29 -9.23 6.31
CA HIS A 203 11.38 -8.60 5.00
C HIS A 203 12.81 -8.11 4.70
N GLU A 204 13.60 -9.00 4.09
CA GLU A 204 15.05 -8.81 3.91
C GLU A 204 15.45 -7.49 3.24
N ASN A 205 14.67 -6.99 2.27
CA ASN A 205 15.03 -5.78 1.53
C ASN A 205 15.04 -4.55 2.44
N LEU A 206 13.96 -4.30 3.17
CA LEU A 206 13.85 -3.25 4.20
C LEU A 206 14.99 -3.33 5.23
N HIS A 207 15.32 -4.54 5.68
CA HIS A 207 16.45 -4.72 6.59
C HIS A 207 17.79 -4.38 5.93
N GLY A 208 18.00 -4.75 4.67
CA GLY A 208 19.18 -4.36 3.89
C GLY A 208 19.28 -2.85 3.71
N GLN A 209 18.17 -2.18 3.41
CA GLN A 209 18.07 -0.72 3.33
C GLN A 209 18.39 -0.06 4.68
N PHE A 210 17.89 -0.61 5.79
CA PHE A 210 18.21 -0.15 7.14
C PHE A 210 19.70 -0.32 7.49
N MET A 211 20.28 -1.48 7.17
CA MET A 211 21.72 -1.71 7.32
C MET A 211 22.55 -0.70 6.53
N LEU A 212 22.16 -0.43 5.28
CA LEU A 212 22.85 0.53 4.42
C LEU A 212 22.73 1.97 4.97
N ALA A 213 21.54 2.37 5.41
CA ALA A 213 21.30 3.67 6.01
C ALA A 213 22.15 3.89 7.27
N LEU A 214 22.20 2.88 8.16
CA LEU A 214 23.02 2.90 9.38
C LEU A 214 24.50 3.02 9.03
N HIS A 215 24.99 2.17 8.13
CA HIS A 215 26.40 2.15 7.72
C HIS A 215 26.83 3.50 7.12
N ARG A 216 26.06 4.04 6.16
CA ARG A 216 26.36 5.35 5.55
C ARG A 216 26.17 6.54 6.49
N SER A 217 25.51 6.32 7.62
CA SER A 217 25.41 7.31 8.70
C SER A 217 26.53 7.19 9.75
N GLY A 218 27.53 6.33 9.53
CA GLY A 218 28.64 6.08 10.46
C GLY A 218 28.32 5.08 11.59
N ARG A 219 27.12 4.50 11.60
CA ARG A 219 26.63 3.59 12.66
C ARG A 219 26.89 2.13 12.29
N ARG A 220 28.18 1.82 12.04
CA ARG A 220 28.62 0.52 11.51
C ARG A 220 28.27 -0.67 12.42
N SER A 221 28.45 -0.55 13.73
CA SER A 221 28.13 -1.61 14.70
C SER A 221 26.63 -1.95 14.62
N GLU A 222 25.78 -0.94 14.65
CA GLU A 222 24.33 -1.11 14.62
C GLU A 222 23.82 -1.72 13.32
N ALA A 223 24.49 -1.43 12.19
CA ALA A 223 24.19 -2.08 10.92
C ALA A 223 24.46 -3.60 10.97
N LEU A 224 25.57 -4.01 11.60
CA LEU A 224 25.89 -5.43 11.76
C LEU A 224 24.97 -6.11 12.80
N ASP A 225 24.56 -5.39 13.85
CA ASP A 225 23.57 -5.89 14.81
C ASP A 225 22.19 -6.08 14.17
N ALA A 226 21.78 -5.18 13.27
CA ALA A 226 20.56 -5.33 12.49
C ALA A 226 20.57 -6.62 11.63
N TYR A 227 21.70 -6.93 11.00
CA TYR A 227 21.87 -8.20 10.27
C TYR A 227 21.70 -9.42 11.17
N GLN A 228 22.38 -9.44 12.32
CA GLN A 228 22.32 -10.60 13.22
C GLN A 228 20.91 -10.82 13.79
N ARG A 229 20.20 -9.74 14.10
CA ARG A 229 18.79 -9.80 14.54
C ARG A 229 17.88 -10.37 13.46
N LEU A 230 18.04 -9.92 12.20
CA LEU A 230 17.28 -10.47 11.09
C LEU A 230 17.60 -11.94 10.88
N ARG A 231 18.89 -12.32 10.81
CA ARG A 231 19.31 -13.72 10.65
C ARG A 231 18.69 -14.62 11.71
N THR A 232 18.75 -14.23 12.97
CA THR A 232 18.15 -14.98 14.08
C THR A 232 16.65 -15.17 13.87
N THR A 233 15.96 -14.13 13.39
CA THR A 233 14.52 -14.17 13.11
C THR A 233 14.21 -15.11 11.95
N LEU A 234 14.92 -15.01 10.83
CA LEU A 234 14.73 -15.87 9.65
C LEU A 234 14.99 -17.35 9.95
N VAL A 235 16.07 -17.66 10.67
CA VAL A 235 16.39 -19.03 11.05
C VAL A 235 15.32 -19.60 11.99
N ARG A 236 14.88 -18.81 12.97
CA ARG A 236 13.87 -19.26 13.95
C ARG A 236 12.48 -19.42 13.35
N GLU A 237 12.03 -18.47 12.53
CA GLU A 237 10.64 -18.41 12.07
C GLU A 237 10.42 -19.14 10.73
N LEU A 238 11.45 -19.17 9.87
CA LEU A 238 11.34 -19.72 8.51
C LEU A 238 12.31 -20.89 8.25
N GLY A 239 13.29 -21.12 9.13
CA GLY A 239 14.35 -22.11 8.89
C GLY A 239 15.30 -21.74 7.76
N LEU A 240 15.36 -20.44 7.41
CA LEU A 240 16.13 -19.93 6.27
C LEU A 240 17.31 -19.08 6.72
N GLU A 241 18.41 -19.15 5.98
CA GLU A 241 19.54 -18.22 6.12
C GLU A 241 19.33 -16.96 5.26
N PRO A 242 19.89 -15.79 5.65
CA PRO A 242 19.78 -14.54 4.89
C PRO A 242 20.19 -14.71 3.44
N SER A 243 19.50 -14.02 2.54
CA SER A 243 19.73 -14.02 1.10
C SER A 243 21.17 -13.65 0.72
N GLY A 244 21.57 -14.05 -0.49
CA GLY A 244 22.89 -13.73 -1.03
C GLY A 244 23.18 -12.23 -1.09
N ALA A 245 22.16 -11.40 -1.38
CA ALA A 245 22.28 -9.94 -1.39
C ALA A 245 22.63 -9.39 0.00
N LEU A 246 21.91 -9.84 1.02
CA LEU A 246 22.13 -9.37 2.39
C LEU A 246 23.48 -9.84 2.96
N ARG A 247 23.90 -11.08 2.65
CA ARG A 247 25.26 -11.58 2.98
C ARG A 247 26.37 -10.80 2.27
N ARG A 248 26.13 -10.28 1.07
CA ARG A 248 27.11 -9.42 0.37
C ARG A 248 27.20 -8.05 1.03
N LEU A 249 26.06 -7.45 1.40
CA LEU A 249 26.03 -6.19 2.12
C LEU A 249 26.74 -6.28 3.48
N GLN A 250 26.49 -7.33 4.26
CA GLN A 250 27.20 -7.55 5.51
C GLN A 250 28.73 -7.59 5.29
N ARG A 251 29.18 -8.33 4.27
CA ARG A 251 30.60 -8.41 3.92
C ARG A 251 31.18 -7.07 3.49
N SER A 252 30.46 -6.27 2.69
CA SER A 252 30.95 -4.95 2.31
C SER A 252 31.11 -4.04 3.52
N ILE A 253 30.17 -4.06 4.47
CA ILE A 253 30.24 -3.28 5.72
C ILE A 253 31.43 -3.73 6.58
N LEU A 254 31.73 -5.03 6.63
CA LEU A 254 32.89 -5.55 7.34
C LEU A 254 34.23 -5.12 6.70
N MET A 255 34.28 -5.05 5.37
CA MET A 255 35.49 -4.71 4.62
C MET A 255 35.74 -3.21 4.46
N ALA A 256 34.72 -2.36 4.68
CA ALA A 256 34.81 -0.92 4.46
C ALA A 256 35.85 -0.17 5.36
N GLY A 257 36.54 -0.87 6.27
CA GLY A 257 37.56 -0.28 7.15
C GLY A 257 36.99 0.78 8.13
N PRO A 258 37.75 1.17 9.16
CA PRO A 258 37.55 2.47 9.80
C PRO A 258 38.10 3.55 8.85
N GLU A 259 37.31 4.58 8.55
CA GLU A 259 37.84 5.79 7.92
C GLU A 259 38.92 6.35 8.88
N PRO A 260 40.14 6.64 8.40
CA PRO A 260 41.18 7.17 9.27
C PRO A 260 40.66 8.47 9.89
N ALA A 261 40.71 8.55 11.22
CA ALA A 261 40.42 9.79 11.93
C ALA A 261 41.20 10.93 11.28
N PRO A 262 40.62 12.12 11.09
CA PRO A 262 41.37 13.27 10.59
C PRO A 262 42.59 13.43 11.49
N ALA A 263 43.78 13.40 10.89
CA ALA A 263 45.03 13.57 11.62
C ALA A 263 44.90 14.85 12.43
N ALA A 264 44.93 14.73 13.76
CA ALA A 264 45.12 15.88 14.62
C ALA A 264 46.47 16.47 14.21
N ASP A 265 46.44 17.62 13.54
CA ASP A 265 47.63 18.38 13.19
C ASP A 265 48.44 18.55 14.47
N GLY A 266 49.58 17.86 14.50
CA GLY A 266 50.61 18.05 15.50
C GLY A 266 51.21 19.42 15.26
N GLU A 267 50.62 20.44 15.89
CA GLU A 267 51.26 21.74 16.01
C GLU A 267 52.49 21.61 16.90
N ARG A 268 53.62 21.50 16.21
CA ARG A 268 54.96 21.82 16.68
C ARG A 268 54.95 23.22 17.30
N LEU A 269 54.90 23.32 18.63
CA LEU A 269 55.52 24.44 19.33
C LEU A 269 56.96 24.06 19.66
N SER A 270 57.80 24.21 18.64
CA SER A 270 59.25 24.32 18.79
C SER A 270 59.59 25.57 19.60
N ARG A 271 60.38 25.34 20.66
CA ARG A 271 61.21 26.32 21.37
C ARG A 271 61.91 27.29 20.42
N VAL A 272 61.82 28.58 20.74
CA VAL A 272 62.91 29.59 20.65
C VAL A 272 62.67 30.46 21.90
N GLY A 273 63.58 30.57 22.87
CA GLY A 273 64.98 30.92 22.72
C GLY A 273 65.10 32.39 23.09
#